data_AF-A0A660Y5X3-F1
#
_entry.id   AF-A0A660Y5X3-F1
#
_cell.length_a   1.000
_cell.length_b   1.000
_cell.length_c   1.000
_cell.angle_alpha   90.00
_cell.angle_beta   90.00
_cell.angle_gamma   90.00
#
_symmetry.space_group_name_H-M   'P 1'
#
loop_
_entity.id
_entity.type
_entity.pdbx_description
1 polymer ?
#
loop_
_entity_poly.entity_id
_entity_poly.type
_entity_poly.pdbx_seq_one_letter_code
_entity_poly.pdbx_strand_id
1 'polypeptide(L)'
;MKKFVRRRINPEGCRNYIHELAEELLSVDTTPKEDPRLAREAEARVFGIIQKEATADRVEFSFEPLDPRMSEHPYYTPPYYAPGLPPERIYEGRGNLLARFRGVGRGPTLALNGHIDTVAPYVPFRREGDVFYGRGTADDMGNV
;
A
#
# COMPACT_ATOMS: atom_id res chain seq x y z
N MET A 1 -24.01 1.66 19.24
CA MET A 1 -22.96 1.35 18.23
C MET A 1 -21.52 1.46 18.75
N LYS A 2 -21.10 2.57 19.37
CA LYS A 2 -19.69 2.82 19.77
C LYS A 2 -19.05 1.85 20.80
N LYS A 3 -19.84 1.11 21.58
CA LYS A 3 -19.35 0.12 22.57
C LYS A 3 -19.09 -1.28 22.01
N PHE A 4 -19.57 -1.58 20.79
CA PHE A 4 -19.53 -2.95 20.25
C PHE A 4 -18.18 -3.30 19.59
N VAL A 5 -17.54 -2.33 18.92
CA VAL A 5 -16.21 -2.51 18.30
C VAL A 5 -15.10 -2.66 19.35
N ARG A 6 -15.19 -1.92 20.47
CA ARG A 6 -14.19 -1.95 21.55
C ARG A 6 -14.14 -3.26 22.36
N ARG A 7 -15.18 -4.10 22.33
CA ARG A 7 -15.27 -5.31 23.18
C ARG A 7 -14.73 -6.59 22.55
N ARG A 8 -14.36 -6.59 21.26
CA ARG A 8 -13.86 -7.78 20.53
C ARG A 8 -12.40 -7.69 20.09
N ILE A 9 -11.73 -6.59 20.39
CA ILE A 9 -10.33 -6.35 20.07
C ILE A 9 -9.57 -6.57 21.38
N ASN A 10 -8.89 -7.70 21.53
CA ASN A 10 -7.93 -7.89 22.63
C ASN A 10 -6.84 -6.82 22.45
N PRO A 11 -6.69 -5.83 23.36
CA PRO A 11 -5.75 -4.74 23.16
C PRO A 11 -4.32 -5.23 22.97
N GLU A 12 -3.92 -6.26 23.70
CA GLU A 12 -2.58 -6.84 23.58
C GLU A 12 -2.41 -7.62 22.27
N GLY A 13 -3.40 -8.45 21.91
CA GLY A 13 -3.40 -9.19 20.65
C GLY A 13 -3.39 -8.28 19.43
N CYS A 14 -4.18 -7.20 19.44
CA CYS A 14 -4.19 -6.24 18.34
C CYS A 14 -2.95 -5.38 18.30
N ARG A 15 -2.35 -5.04 19.45
CA ARG A 15 -1.06 -4.38 19.49
C ARG A 15 0.04 -5.26 18.88
N ASN A 16 0.11 -6.53 19.26
CA ASN A 16 1.09 -7.45 18.70
C ASN A 16 0.89 -7.65 17.19
N TYR A 17 -0.37 -7.82 16.76
CA TYR A 17 -0.72 -7.90 15.35
C TYR A 17 -0.27 -6.66 14.56
N ILE A 18 -0.56 -5.44 15.05
CA ILE A 18 -0.11 -4.21 14.39
C ILE A 18 1.41 -4.16 14.33
N HIS A 19 2.12 -4.61 15.38
CA HIS A 19 3.58 -4.62 15.39
C HIS A 19 4.15 -5.58 14.34
N GLU A 20 3.61 -6.80 14.24
CA GLU A 20 4.04 -7.82 13.28
C GLU A 20 3.76 -7.38 11.83
N LEU A 21 2.55 -6.86 11.58
CA LEU A 21 2.18 -6.35 10.26
C LEU A 21 3.03 -5.13 9.87
N ALA A 22 3.24 -4.19 10.79
CA ALA A 22 4.09 -3.03 10.56
C ALA A 22 5.52 -3.44 10.25
N GLU A 23 6.07 -4.44 10.95
CA GLU A 23 7.41 -4.95 10.68
C GLU A 23 7.50 -5.62 9.30
N GLU A 24 6.52 -6.42 8.87
CA GLU A 24 6.52 -7.04 7.53
C GLU A 24 6.36 -5.97 6.43
N LEU A 25 5.40 -5.05 6.59
CA LEU A 25 5.04 -4.04 5.60
C LEU A 25 6.12 -2.96 5.45
N LEU A 26 6.53 -2.33 6.56
CA LEU A 26 7.43 -1.17 6.56
C LEU A 26 8.90 -1.55 6.29
N SER A 27 9.22 -2.86 6.35
CA SER A 27 10.53 -3.37 5.94
C SER A 27 10.67 -3.55 4.42
N VAL A 28 9.61 -3.31 3.64
CA VAL A 28 9.69 -3.31 2.18
C VAL A 28 10.17 -1.94 1.69
N ASP A 29 11.33 -1.91 1.03
CA ASP A 29 11.85 -0.69 0.42
C ASP A 29 11.11 -0.38 -0.89
N THR A 30 10.06 0.44 -0.78
CA THR A 30 9.26 0.96 -1.90
C THR A 30 9.73 2.32 -2.42
N THR A 31 10.94 2.76 -2.04
CA THR A 31 11.49 4.01 -2.59
C THR A 31 11.79 3.87 -4.08
N PRO A 32 11.77 4.98 -4.84
CA PRO A 32 12.18 5.02 -6.24
C PRO A 32 13.42 4.19 -6.56
N LYS A 33 13.32 3.40 -7.63
CA LYS A 33 14.40 2.56 -8.15
C LYS A 33 14.78 3.04 -9.55
N GLU A 34 16.07 3.03 -9.86
CA GLU A 34 16.55 3.29 -11.22
C GLU A 34 16.04 2.24 -12.20
N ASP A 35 15.91 0.98 -11.74
CA ASP A 35 15.28 -0.11 -12.50
C ASP A 35 13.80 -0.26 -12.11
N PRO A 36 12.84 0.03 -13.00
CA PRO A 36 11.41 -0.12 -12.74
C PRO A 36 10.99 -1.54 -12.32
N ARG A 37 11.77 -2.57 -12.67
CA ARG A 37 11.49 -3.96 -12.26
C ARG A 37 11.60 -4.14 -10.74
N LEU A 38 12.58 -3.49 -10.12
CA LEU A 38 12.76 -3.53 -8.67
C LEU A 38 11.62 -2.81 -7.94
N ALA A 39 11.11 -1.72 -8.52
CA ALA A 39 9.93 -1.03 -7.99
C ALA A 39 8.69 -1.94 -8.06
N ARG A 40 8.46 -2.58 -9.22
CA ARG A 40 7.39 -3.57 -9.40
C ARG A 40 7.48 -4.72 -8.38
N GLU A 41 8.67 -5.27 -8.15
CA GLU A 41 8.87 -6.36 -7.20
C GLU A 41 8.55 -5.92 -5.76
N ALA A 42 8.96 -4.71 -5.36
CA ALA A 42 8.62 -4.15 -4.06
C ALA A 42 7.10 -3.93 -3.90
N GLU A 43 6.44 -3.35 -4.91
CA GLU A 43 4.99 -3.15 -4.94
C GLU A 43 4.24 -4.49 -4.83
N ALA A 44 4.66 -5.50 -5.60
CA ALA A 44 4.05 -6.83 -5.57
C ALA A 44 4.20 -7.50 -4.19
N ARG A 45 5.33 -7.28 -3.49
CA ARG A 45 5.52 -7.75 -2.11
C ARG A 45 4.54 -7.08 -1.16
N VAL A 46 4.39 -5.77 -1.23
CA VAL A 46 3.42 -5.03 -0.40
C VAL A 46 1.99 -5.50 -0.67
N PHE A 47 1.59 -5.62 -1.93
CA PHE A 47 0.27 -6.12 -2.29
C PHE A 47 0.03 -7.54 -1.76
N GLY A 48 1.05 -8.41 -1.84
CA GLY A 48 0.99 -9.74 -1.26
C GLY A 48 0.75 -9.72 0.26
N ILE A 49 1.39 -8.80 1.00
CA ILE A 49 1.17 -8.63 2.44
C ILE A 49 -0.28 -8.20 2.69
N ILE A 50 -0.75 -7.14 2.03
CA ILE A 50 -2.13 -6.62 2.18
C ILE A 50 -3.18 -7.70 1.89
N GLN A 51 -2.96 -8.51 0.84
CA GLN A 51 -3.89 -9.57 0.46
C GLN A 51 -3.96 -10.71 1.48
N LYS A 52 -2.85 -11.03 2.19
CA LYS A 52 -2.86 -12.03 3.27
C LYS A 52 -3.73 -11.59 4.45
N GLU A 53 -3.76 -10.29 4.73
CA GLU A 53 -4.51 -9.72 5.86
C GLU A 53 -6.03 -9.70 5.66
N ALA A 54 -6.48 -9.88 4.42
CA ALA A 54 -7.90 -9.98 4.13
C ALA A 54 -8.47 -11.33 4.58
N THR A 55 -8.97 -11.34 5.81
CA THR A 55 -9.54 -12.51 6.48
C THR A 55 -11.01 -12.77 6.15
N ALA A 56 -11.60 -12.07 5.18
CA ALA A 56 -13.02 -12.16 4.89
C ALA A 56 -13.30 -12.71 3.49
N ASP A 57 -14.18 -13.71 3.41
CA ASP A 57 -14.79 -14.28 2.18
C ASP A 57 -15.56 -13.26 1.31
N ARG A 58 -15.51 -11.97 1.67
CA ARG A 58 -16.30 -10.87 1.10
C ARG A 58 -15.46 -9.81 0.41
N VAL A 59 -14.13 -9.98 0.38
CA VAL A 59 -13.21 -9.09 -0.32
C VAL A 59 -12.87 -9.70 -1.65
N GLU A 60 -13.16 -8.96 -2.71
CA GLU A 60 -12.71 -9.29 -4.06
C GLU A 60 -11.51 -8.40 -4.37
N PHE A 61 -10.33 -9.02 -4.52
CA PHE A 61 -9.14 -8.32 -4.96
C PHE A 61 -9.03 -8.32 -6.48
N SER A 62 -8.60 -7.21 -7.02
CA SER A 62 -8.24 -7.06 -8.43
C SER A 62 -6.97 -6.21 -8.54
N PHE A 63 -6.17 -6.50 -9.54
CA PHE A 63 -5.00 -5.69 -9.89
C PHE A 63 -5.31 -4.95 -11.18
N GLU A 64 -5.23 -3.62 -11.14
CA GLU A 64 -5.48 -2.76 -12.29
C GLU A 64 -4.15 -2.21 -12.80
N PRO A 65 -3.65 -2.69 -13.96
CA PRO A 65 -2.41 -2.18 -14.53
C PRO A 65 -2.49 -0.69 -14.83
N LEU A 66 -1.37 -0.01 -14.64
CA LEU A 66 -1.24 1.39 -15.02
C LEU A 66 -1.23 1.52 -16.56
N ASP A 67 -2.18 2.28 -17.10
CA ASP A 67 -2.31 2.52 -18.54
C ASP A 67 -1.29 3.57 -19.02
N PRO A 68 -0.33 3.23 -19.89
CA PRO A 68 0.68 4.17 -20.39
C PRO A 68 0.10 5.42 -21.08
N ARG A 69 -1.12 5.32 -21.62
CA ARG A 69 -1.85 6.46 -22.21
C ARG A 69 -2.19 7.55 -21.19
N MET A 70 -2.05 7.29 -19.89
CA MET A 70 -2.11 8.34 -18.88
C MET A 70 -1.12 9.46 -19.16
N SER A 71 -0.02 9.18 -19.87
CA SER A 71 0.96 10.19 -20.27
C SER A 71 0.44 11.26 -21.23
N GLU A 72 -0.69 11.00 -21.90
CA GLU A 72 -1.39 11.95 -22.75
C GLU A 72 -2.26 12.94 -21.94
N HIS A 73 -2.46 12.66 -20.65
CA HIS A 73 -3.30 13.47 -19.78
C HIS A 73 -2.62 14.78 -19.38
N PRO A 74 -3.32 15.94 -19.37
CA PRO A 74 -2.71 17.26 -19.09
C PRO A 74 -2.12 17.40 -17.67
N TYR A 75 -2.51 16.52 -16.74
CA TYR A 75 -1.98 16.47 -15.37
C TYR A 75 -1.01 15.33 -15.11
N TYR A 76 -0.57 14.62 -16.15
CA TYR A 76 0.46 13.62 -16.01
C TYR A 76 1.78 14.28 -15.60
N THR A 77 2.38 13.76 -14.53
CA THR A 77 3.73 14.15 -14.11
C THR A 77 4.67 12.99 -14.38
N PRO A 78 5.67 13.14 -15.26
CA PRO A 78 6.69 12.12 -15.46
C PRO A 78 7.42 11.84 -14.13
N PRO A 79 7.65 10.56 -13.78
CA PRO A 79 8.34 10.23 -12.55
C PRO A 79 9.79 10.68 -12.62
N TYR A 80 10.20 11.51 -11.65
CA TYR A 80 11.53 12.13 -11.62
C TYR A 80 12.69 11.12 -11.56
N TYR A 81 12.43 9.90 -11.07
CA TYR A 81 13.41 8.84 -10.87
C TYR A 81 13.65 7.97 -12.10
N ALA A 82 12.89 8.16 -13.16
CA ALA A 82 13.02 7.41 -14.42
C ALA A 82 13.19 8.36 -15.62
N PRO A 83 14.16 9.30 -15.58
CA PRO A 83 14.31 10.28 -16.65
C PRO A 83 14.64 9.59 -17.98
N GLY A 84 13.90 9.97 -19.03
CA GLY A 84 14.12 9.45 -20.38
C GLY A 84 13.56 8.05 -20.66
N LEU A 85 12.96 7.38 -19.68
CA LEU A 85 12.22 6.13 -19.94
C LEU A 85 10.79 6.43 -20.41
N PRO A 86 10.26 5.68 -21.38
CA PRO A 86 8.88 5.85 -21.81
C PRO A 86 7.91 5.22 -20.79
N PRO A 87 6.68 5.75 -20.64
CA PRO A 87 5.68 5.27 -19.67
C PRO A 87 5.42 3.76 -19.75
N GLU A 88 5.44 3.17 -20.94
CA GLU A 88 5.25 1.73 -21.17
C GLU A 88 6.30 0.90 -20.41
N ARG A 89 7.54 1.39 -20.33
CA ARG A 89 8.64 0.72 -19.64
C ARG A 89 8.66 1.03 -18.15
N ILE A 90 8.26 2.24 -17.77
CA ILE A 90 8.20 2.66 -16.37
C ILE A 90 7.11 1.88 -15.62
N TYR A 91 5.97 1.64 -16.26
CA TYR A 91 4.78 1.05 -15.65
C TYR A 91 4.55 -0.41 -16.03
N GLU A 92 5.48 -1.05 -16.74
CA GLU A 92 5.38 -2.45 -17.16
C GLU A 92 5.15 -3.40 -15.97
N GLY A 93 3.94 -3.96 -15.89
CA GLY A 93 3.55 -4.86 -14.81
C GLY A 93 3.37 -4.18 -13.44
N ARG A 94 3.29 -2.85 -13.40
CA ARG A 94 2.93 -2.05 -12.22
C ARG A 94 1.47 -1.62 -12.32
N GLY A 95 0.85 -1.33 -11.18
CA GLY A 95 -0.59 -1.17 -11.10
C GLY A 95 -1.08 -0.85 -9.70
N ASN A 96 -2.40 -0.72 -9.59
CA ASN A 96 -3.08 -0.50 -8.33
C ASN A 96 -3.73 -1.80 -7.84
N LEU A 97 -3.62 -2.07 -6.55
CA LEU A 97 -4.42 -3.10 -5.89
C LEU A 97 -5.77 -2.51 -5.48
N LEU A 98 -6.85 -3.13 -5.94
CA LEU A 98 -8.22 -2.76 -5.57
C LEU A 98 -8.81 -3.86 -4.69
N ALA A 99 -9.35 -3.46 -3.53
CA ALA A 99 -10.08 -4.34 -2.63
C ALA A 99 -11.55 -3.92 -2.59
N ARG A 100 -12.44 -4.77 -3.11
CA ARG A 100 -13.88 -4.49 -3.12
C ARG A 100 -14.59 -5.28 -2.03
N PHE A 101 -15.15 -4.57 -1.06
CA PHE A 101 -16.00 -5.14 -0.01
C PHE A 101 -17.47 -5.01 -0.41
N ARG A 102 -18.13 -6.15 -0.72
CA ARG A 102 -19.56 -6.13 -1.10
C ARG A 102 -20.45 -5.94 0.13
N GLY A 103 -21.00 -4.73 0.26
CA GLY A 103 -22.05 -4.41 1.23
C GLY A 103 -23.35 -5.19 0.98
N VAL A 104 -24.15 -5.36 2.03
CA VAL A 104 -25.48 -6.03 1.97
C VAL A 104 -26.65 -5.06 2.13
N GLY A 105 -26.38 -3.79 2.42
CA GLY A 105 -27.38 -2.78 2.72
C GLY A 105 -27.56 -1.77 1.59
N ARG A 106 -28.37 -0.74 1.86
CA ARG A 106 -28.63 0.39 0.95
C ARG A 106 -27.88 1.66 1.34
N GLY A 107 -26.79 1.53 2.10
CA GLY A 107 -25.93 2.66 2.48
C GLY A 107 -25.08 3.16 1.31
N PRO A 108 -24.43 4.32 1.46
CA PRO A 108 -23.52 4.85 0.44
C PRO A 108 -22.28 3.96 0.27
N THR A 109 -21.69 4.00 -0.91
CA THR A 109 -20.36 3.41 -1.16
C THR A 109 -19.29 4.30 -0.54
N LEU A 110 -18.36 3.70 0.21
CA LEU A 110 -17.16 4.34 0.70
C LEU A 110 -15.97 3.87 -0.16
N ALA A 111 -15.16 4.82 -0.64
CA ALA A 111 -13.86 4.56 -1.24
C ALA A 111 -12.78 5.05 -0.27
N LEU A 112 -11.83 4.17 0.05
CA LEU A 112 -10.62 4.49 0.78
C LEU A 112 -9.45 4.34 -0.20
N ASN A 113 -8.51 5.28 -0.16
CA ASN A 113 -7.31 5.26 -0.99
C ASN A 113 -6.12 5.66 -0.12
N GLY A 114 -4.99 5.01 -0.38
CA GLY A 114 -3.68 5.30 0.18
C GLY A 114 -2.61 4.88 -0.82
N HIS A 115 -1.36 5.23 -0.55
CA HIS A 115 -0.24 4.87 -1.42
C HIS A 115 0.82 4.08 -0.67
N ILE A 116 1.57 3.28 -1.41
CA ILE A 116 2.58 2.37 -0.85
C ILE A 116 4.00 2.75 -1.27
N ASP A 117 4.15 3.55 -2.32
CA ASP A 117 5.43 4.13 -2.72
C ASP A 117 5.85 5.19 -1.71
N THR A 118 7.16 5.32 -1.53
CA THR A 118 7.72 6.24 -0.54
C THR A 118 8.84 7.07 -1.15
N VAL A 119 9.14 8.23 -0.58
CA VAL A 119 10.22 9.09 -1.10
C VAL A 119 11.61 8.56 -0.77
N ALA A 120 12.58 8.81 -1.65
CA ALA A 120 14.00 8.55 -1.37
C ALA A 120 14.57 9.55 -0.32
N PRO A 121 15.63 9.20 0.42
CA PRO A 121 16.29 7.89 0.47
C PRO A 121 15.52 6.88 1.34
N TYR A 122 15.85 5.60 1.18
CA TYR A 122 15.40 4.54 2.07
C TYR A 122 15.98 4.73 3.47
N VAL A 123 15.11 4.65 4.47
CA VAL A 123 15.46 4.65 5.89
C VAL A 123 14.86 3.37 6.48
N PRO A 124 15.69 2.41 6.95
CA PRO A 124 15.21 1.13 7.42
C PRO A 124 14.18 1.28 8.55
N PHE A 125 13.19 0.38 8.54
CA PHE A 125 12.25 0.27 9.65
C PHE A 125 12.97 -0.09 10.95
N ARG A 126 12.55 0.58 12.03
CA ARG A 126 13.01 0.30 13.39
C ARG A 126 11.89 0.64 14.37
N ARG A 127 11.73 -0.19 15.39
CA ARG A 127 10.76 0.03 16.46
C ARG A 127 11.46 0.32 17.78
N GLU A 128 10.95 1.29 18.52
CA GLU A 128 11.27 1.50 19.94
C GLU A 128 9.96 1.53 20.75
N GLY A 129 9.68 0.44 21.48
CA GLY A 129 8.41 0.33 22.19
C GLY A 129 7.22 0.42 21.22
N ASP A 130 6.41 1.46 21.37
CA ASP A 130 5.22 1.73 20.54
C ASP A 130 5.46 2.76 19.43
N VAL A 131 6.72 3.14 19.20
CA VAL A 131 7.10 4.12 18.18
C VAL A 131 7.79 3.43 17.02
N PHE A 132 7.28 3.68 15.82
CA PHE A 132 7.84 3.19 14.56
C PHE A 132 8.64 4.30 13.88
N TYR A 133 9.87 3.98 13.50
CA TYR A 133 10.77 4.84 12.73
C TYR A 133 11.10 4.16 11.41
N GLY A 134 11.33 4.96 10.37
CA GLY A 134 11.67 4.46 9.04
C GLY A 134 10.99 5.24 7.94
N ARG A 135 11.30 4.91 6.70
CA ARG A 135 10.61 5.47 5.52
C ARG A 135 9.23 4.82 5.41
N GLY A 136 8.20 5.62 5.17
CA GLY A 136 6.83 5.14 4.98
C GLY A 136 6.01 4.95 6.25
N THR A 137 6.61 5.07 7.43
CA THR A 137 5.90 4.82 8.70
C THR A 137 4.71 5.75 8.93
N ALA A 138 4.78 7.00 8.46
CA ALA A 138 3.70 7.98 8.55
C ALA A 138 3.08 8.35 7.20
N ASP A 139 3.85 8.22 6.11
CA ASP A 139 3.48 8.67 4.75
C ASP A 139 3.85 7.59 3.73
N ASP A 140 2.94 6.69 3.37
CA ASP A 140 1.56 6.56 3.89
C ASP A 140 1.27 5.14 4.44
N MET A 141 2.27 4.26 4.44
CA MET A 141 2.10 2.84 4.80
C MET A 141 1.63 2.62 6.25
N GLY A 142 1.80 3.57 7.16
CA GLY A 142 1.21 3.47 8.50
C GLY A 142 -0.31 3.62 8.54
N ASN A 143 -0.90 4.25 7.52
CA ASN A 143 -2.36 4.44 7.38
C ASN A 143 -3.02 3.38 6.50
N VAL A 144 -2.25 2.78 5.58
CA VAL A 144 -2.66 1.67 4.69
C VAL A 144 -2.81 0.38 5.48
#